data_AF-A0A2A5DLX8-F1
#
_entry.id   AF-A0A2A5DLX8-F1
#
_cell.length_a   1.000
_cell.length_b   1.000
_cell.length_c   1.000
_cell.angle_alpha   90.00
_cell.angle_beta   90.00
_cell.angle_gamma   90.00
#
_symmetry.space_group_name_H-M   'P 1'
#
loop_
_entity.id
_entity.type
_entity.pdbx_description
1 polymer ?
#
loop_
_entity_poly.entity_id
_entity_poly.type
_entity_poly.pdbx_seq_one_letter_code
_entity_poly.pdbx_strand_id
1 'polypeptide(L)'
;MSNHDKERKLKAAKRLRREAGAYLRKLRHAEQLTQLELAHLLGYDYVTFISQLECGGAQIPPDRIKDYAEALKTNPKTFAKTLLRYYEPQLFNLIFGKASE
;
A
#
# COMPACT_ATOMS: atom_id res chain seq x y z
N MET A 1 10.30 -14.11 22.40
CA MET A 1 10.46 -12.83 21.69
C MET A 1 10.59 -11.72 22.72
N SER A 2 11.68 -10.95 22.70
CA SER A 2 11.91 -9.85 23.64
C SER A 2 11.01 -8.65 23.32
N ASN A 3 10.77 -7.77 24.29
CA ASN A 3 10.00 -6.54 24.10
C ASN A 3 10.67 -5.64 23.03
N HIS A 4 12.00 -5.64 23.01
CA HIS A 4 12.83 -4.95 22.01
C HIS A 4 12.60 -5.44 20.57
N ASP A 5 12.35 -6.75 20.39
CA ASP A 5 12.08 -7.32 19.05
C ASP A 5 10.72 -6.88 18.54
N LYS A 6 9.72 -6.77 19.43
CA LYS A 6 8.37 -6.29 19.10
C LYS A 6 8.42 -4.82 18.67
N GLU A 7 9.13 -3.98 19.41
CA GLU A 7 9.29 -2.55 19.08
C GLU A 7 10.00 -2.34 17.74
N ARG A 8 11.07 -3.09 17.47
CA ARG A 8 11.77 -3.05 16.18
C ARG A 8 10.85 -3.45 15.03
N LYS A 9 10.07 -4.53 15.19
CA LYS A 9 9.08 -4.97 14.18
C LYS A 9 8.02 -3.90 13.94
N LEU A 10 7.47 -3.28 14.99
CA LEU A 10 6.47 -2.23 14.87
C LEU A 10 7.03 -0.99 14.13
N LYS A 11 8.26 -0.59 14.45
CA LYS A 11 8.95 0.51 13.77
C LYS A 11 9.18 0.20 12.28
N ALA A 12 9.59 -1.04 11.96
CA ALA A 12 9.76 -1.49 10.59
C ALA A 12 8.43 -1.50 9.82
N ALA A 13 7.36 -2.03 10.41
CA ALA A 13 6.02 -2.03 9.81
C ALA A 13 5.52 -0.60 9.55
N LYS A 14 5.71 0.33 10.49
CA LYS A 14 5.35 1.75 10.31
C LYS A 14 6.15 2.39 9.16
N ARG A 15 7.43 2.04 9.00
CA ARG A 15 8.26 2.52 7.89
C ARG A 15 7.74 1.99 6.55
N LEU A 16 7.47 0.70 6.44
CA LEU A 16 6.96 0.09 5.21
C LEU A 16 5.60 0.65 4.80
N ARG A 17 4.71 0.94 5.76
CA ARG A 17 3.43 1.62 5.46
C ARG A 17 3.62 3.02 4.88
N ARG A 18 4.61 3.78 5.37
CA ARG A 18 4.94 5.10 4.80
C ARG A 18 5.51 4.97 3.38
N GLU A 19 6.34 3.97 3.13
CA GLU A 19 6.86 3.69 1.79
C GLU A 19 5.74 3.29 0.82
N ALA A 20 4.77 2.48 1.25
CA ALA A 20 3.56 2.19 0.49
C ALA A 20 2.75 3.45 0.18
N GLY A 21 2.54 4.32 1.18
CA GLY A 21 1.84 5.58 1.00
C GLY A 21 2.52 6.51 0.01
N ALA A 22 3.86 6.61 0.06
CA ALA A 22 4.65 7.37 -0.90
C ALA A 22 4.55 6.79 -2.33
N TYR A 23 4.53 5.46 -2.46
CA TYR A 23 4.30 4.77 -3.73
C TYR A 23 2.93 5.11 -4.32
N LEU A 24 1.85 5.05 -3.52
CA LEU A 24 0.50 5.42 -3.96
C LEU A 24 0.42 6.88 -4.39
N ARG A 25 1.01 7.78 -3.61
CA ARG A 25 1.08 9.21 -3.94
C ARG A 25 1.77 9.44 -5.28
N LYS A 26 2.89 8.75 -5.53
CA LYS A 26 3.63 8.85 -6.79
C LYS A 26 2.76 8.42 -7.98
N LEU A 27 2.04 7.31 -7.88
CA LEU A 27 1.14 6.85 -8.93
C LEU A 27 0.00 7.84 -9.17
N ARG A 28 -0.62 8.36 -8.12
CA ARG A 28 -1.69 9.35 -8.23
C ARG A 28 -1.23 10.60 -8.98
N HIS A 29 -0.04 11.11 -8.65
CA HIS A 29 0.53 12.27 -9.34
C HIS A 29 0.90 11.97 -10.81
N ALA A 30 1.31 10.75 -11.13
CA ALA A 30 1.55 10.35 -12.52
C ALA A 30 0.27 10.41 -13.37
N GLU A 31 -0.87 10.12 -12.76
CA GLU A 31 -2.20 10.27 -13.37
C GLU A 31 -2.76 11.70 -13.24
N GLN A 32 -1.99 12.65 -12.68
CA GLN A 32 -2.38 14.05 -12.47
C GLN A 32 -3.65 14.24 -11.62
N LEU A 33 -3.97 13.25 -10.78
CA LEU A 33 -5.15 13.28 -9.92
C LEU A 33 -4.83 13.98 -8.61
N THR A 34 -5.76 14.77 -8.09
CA THR A 34 -5.82 15.19 -6.69
C THR A 34 -6.29 14.05 -5.80
N GLN A 35 -6.10 14.16 -4.47
CA GLN A 35 -6.62 13.17 -3.53
C GLN A 35 -8.17 13.07 -3.61
N LEU A 36 -8.85 14.20 -3.85
CA LEU A 36 -10.30 14.26 -3.98
C LEU A 36 -10.77 13.52 -5.23
N GLU A 37 -10.13 13.76 -6.37
CA GLU A 37 -10.48 13.08 -7.63
C GLU A 37 -10.24 11.58 -7.55
N LEU A 38 -9.13 11.14 -6.93
CA LEU A 38 -8.91 9.71 -6.70
C LEU A 38 -9.99 9.11 -5.78
N ALA A 39 -10.40 9.83 -4.73
CA ALA A 39 -11.47 9.37 -3.85
C ALA A 39 -12.80 9.19 -4.62
N HIS A 40 -13.15 10.16 -5.46
CA HIS A 40 -14.35 10.09 -6.29
C HIS A 40 -14.30 8.95 -7.32
N LEU A 41 -13.16 8.74 -7.98
CA LEU A 41 -12.98 7.60 -8.92
C LEU A 41 -13.18 6.25 -8.24
N LEU A 42 -12.86 6.16 -6.95
CA LEU A 42 -13.01 4.96 -6.14
C LEU A 42 -14.37 4.90 -5.42
N GLY A 43 -15.28 5.85 -5.67
CA GLY A 43 -16.59 5.88 -5.03
C GLY A 43 -16.54 6.07 -3.51
N TYR A 44 -15.52 6.77 -3.00
CA TYR A 44 -15.48 7.19 -1.59
C TYR A 44 -16.14 8.55 -1.42
N ASP A 45 -17.04 8.64 -0.44
CA ASP A 45 -17.67 9.90 -0.03
C ASP A 45 -16.71 10.84 0.72
N TYR A 46 -15.57 10.31 1.21
CA TYR A 46 -14.64 11.04 2.07
C TYR A 46 -13.18 10.95 1.58
N VAL A 47 -12.60 12.12 1.26
CA VAL A 47 -11.20 12.28 0.79
C VAL A 47 -10.13 11.90 1.83
N THR A 48 -10.49 11.91 3.13
CA THR A 48 -9.56 11.69 4.25
C THR A 48 -8.89 10.32 4.17
N PHE A 49 -9.56 9.33 3.60
CA PHE A 49 -9.01 7.99 3.43
C PHE A 49 -7.77 7.99 2.52
N ILE A 50 -7.80 8.74 1.41
CA ILE A 50 -6.64 8.83 0.49
C ILE A 50 -5.43 9.44 1.20
N SER A 51 -5.64 10.49 2.00
CA SER A 51 -4.56 11.10 2.78
C SER A 51 -3.98 10.15 3.84
N GLN A 52 -4.83 9.38 4.52
CA GLN A 52 -4.39 8.37 5.49
C GLN A 52 -3.57 7.26 4.84
N LEU A 53 -3.94 6.80 3.66
CA LEU A 53 -3.16 5.85 2.87
C LEU A 53 -1.79 6.42 2.50
N GLU A 54 -1.76 7.63 1.94
CA GLU A 54 -0.51 8.27 1.51
C GLU A 54 0.45 8.58 2.65
N CYS A 55 -0.07 8.80 3.86
CA CYS A 55 0.74 9.02 5.07
C CYS A 55 1.14 7.70 5.78
N GLY A 56 0.67 6.54 5.30
CA GLY A 56 0.91 5.24 5.92
C GLY A 56 0.12 5.00 7.22
N GLY A 57 -0.95 5.78 7.43
CA GLY A 57 -1.89 5.64 8.55
C GLY A 57 -2.94 4.55 8.32
N ALA A 58 -3.21 4.20 7.07
CA ALA A 58 -4.11 3.12 6.66
C ALA A 58 -3.46 2.21 5.59
N GLN A 59 -4.09 1.08 5.31
CA GLN A 59 -3.78 0.19 4.18
C GLN A 59 -4.99 0.10 3.25
N ILE A 60 -4.77 -0.13 1.97
CA ILE A 60 -5.86 -0.40 1.02
C ILE A 60 -6.51 -1.74 1.42
N PRO A 61 -7.85 -1.80 1.59
CA PRO A 61 -8.55 -3.05 1.84
C PRO A 61 -8.29 -4.06 0.70
N PRO A 62 -8.04 -5.36 1.00
CA PRO A 62 -7.67 -6.34 -0.02
C PRO A 62 -8.64 -6.45 -1.20
N ASP A 63 -9.95 -6.34 -0.93
CA ASP A 63 -11.04 -6.36 -1.91
C ASP A 63 -11.05 -5.11 -2.82
N ARG A 64 -10.45 -4.01 -2.37
CA ARG A 64 -10.36 -2.73 -3.12
C ARG A 64 -9.06 -2.59 -3.91
N ILE A 65 -8.08 -3.48 -3.75
CA ILE A 65 -6.77 -3.38 -4.42
C ILE A 65 -6.92 -3.30 -5.95
N LYS A 66 -7.87 -4.03 -6.52
CA LYS A 66 -8.12 -4.02 -7.97
C LYS A 66 -8.61 -2.64 -8.43
N ASP A 67 -9.58 -2.05 -7.73
CA ASP A 67 -10.12 -0.73 -8.07
C ASP A 67 -9.03 0.35 -8.03
N TYR A 68 -8.16 0.31 -7.02
CA TYR A 68 -7.01 1.21 -6.94
C TYR A 68 -6.04 1.01 -8.10
N ALA A 69 -5.76 -0.23 -8.48
CA ALA A 69 -4.87 -0.50 -9.60
C ALA A 69 -5.43 0.09 -10.90
N GLU A 70 -6.73 -0.07 -11.15
CA GLU A 70 -7.43 0.43 -12.32
C GLU A 70 -7.49 1.97 -12.33
N ALA A 71 -7.87 2.59 -11.22
CA ALA A 71 -7.91 4.05 -11.08
C ALA A 71 -6.53 4.70 -11.26
N LEU A 72 -5.46 4.01 -10.84
CA LEU A 72 -4.07 4.44 -10.98
C LEU A 72 -3.39 3.93 -12.25
N LYS A 73 -4.15 3.33 -13.18
CA LYS A 73 -3.68 2.78 -14.48
C LYS A 73 -2.46 1.87 -14.37
N THR A 74 -2.42 1.05 -13.32
CA THR A 74 -1.40 0.02 -13.11
C THR A 74 -1.95 -1.38 -13.37
N ASN A 75 -1.08 -2.32 -13.72
CA ASN A 75 -1.49 -3.71 -13.81
C ASN A 75 -1.88 -4.25 -12.41
N PRO A 76 -3.10 -4.80 -12.21
CA PRO A 76 -3.57 -5.24 -10.90
C PRO A 76 -2.66 -6.27 -10.22
N LYS A 77 -2.07 -7.22 -10.97
CA LYS A 77 -1.18 -8.23 -10.39
C LYS A 77 0.12 -7.61 -9.89
N THR A 78 0.74 -6.74 -10.68
CA THR A 78 1.98 -6.05 -10.31
C THR A 78 1.77 -5.08 -9.15
N PHE A 79 0.63 -4.37 -9.14
CA PHE A 79 0.22 -3.48 -8.07
C PHE A 79 0.01 -4.23 -6.76
N ALA A 80 -0.80 -5.30 -6.77
CA ALA A 80 -1.03 -6.16 -5.61
C ALA A 80 0.26 -6.76 -5.06
N LYS A 81 1.13 -7.29 -5.94
CA LYS A 81 2.46 -7.80 -5.56
C LYS A 81 3.32 -6.72 -4.89
N THR A 82 3.26 -5.49 -5.39
CA THR A 82 4.00 -4.36 -4.81
C THR A 82 3.46 -3.97 -3.45
N LEU A 83 2.13 -3.88 -3.27
CA LEU A 83 1.53 -3.62 -1.97
C LEU A 83 1.84 -4.72 -0.96
N LEU A 84 1.78 -5.99 -1.37
CA LEU A 84 2.07 -7.12 -0.49
C LEU A 84 3.49 -7.04 0.10
N ARG A 85 4.48 -6.63 -0.70
CA ARG A 85 5.85 -6.40 -0.25
C ARG A 85 5.96 -5.38 0.88
N TYR A 86 5.07 -4.38 0.92
CA TYR A 86 5.05 -3.36 1.97
C TYR A 86 4.16 -3.76 3.15
N TYR A 87 2.97 -4.29 2.88
CA TYR A 87 1.97 -4.57 3.91
C TYR A 87 2.31 -5.84 4.69
N GLU A 88 2.73 -6.90 3.99
CA GLU A 88 3.01 -8.21 4.56
C GLU A 88 4.33 -8.77 4.00
N PRO A 89 5.49 -8.19 4.37
CA PRO A 89 6.79 -8.56 3.79
C PRO A 89 7.15 -10.04 4.04
N GLN A 90 6.70 -10.64 5.15
CA GLN A 90 6.92 -12.07 5.38
C GLN A 90 6.12 -12.93 4.38
N LEU A 91 4.85 -12.60 4.15
CA LEU A 91 4.00 -13.29 3.18
C LEU A 91 4.52 -13.09 1.76
N PHE A 92 4.96 -11.88 1.42
CA PHE A 92 5.63 -11.60 0.16
C PHE A 92 6.86 -12.50 -0.05
N ASN A 93 7.72 -12.63 0.96
CA ASN A 93 8.90 -13.48 0.88
C ASN A 93 8.55 -14.98 0.80
N LEU A 94 7.45 -15.42 1.42
CA LEU A 94 7.00 -16.80 1.30
C LEU A 94 6.50 -17.14 -0.11
N ILE A 95 5.79 -16.20 -0.75
CA ILE A 95 5.20 -16.40 -2.09
C ILE A 95 6.22 -16.13 -3.22
N PHE A 96 7.11 -15.16 -3.03
CA PHE A 96 7.98 -14.62 -4.09
C PHE A 96 9.47 -14.59 -3.74
N GLY A 97 9.85 -14.96 -2.51
CA GLY A 97 11.25 -15.06 -2.12
C GLY A 97 11.94 -16.22 -2.85
N LYS A 98 13.28 -16.19 -2.88
CA LYS A 98 14.03 -17.34 -3.38
C LYS A 98 13.80 -18.50 -2.42
N ALA A 99 13.34 -19.64 -2.93
CA ALA A 99 13.50 -20.89 -2.21
C ALA A 99 15.00 -21.09 -1.99
N SER A 100 15.41 -21.21 -0.74
CA SER A 100 16.71 -21.81 -0.43
C SER A 100 16.53 -23.30 -0.72
N GLU A 101 17.09 -23.77 -1.84
CA GLU A 101 17.37 -25.20 -2.07
C GLU A 101 18.46 -25.68 -1.10
#